data_AF-A0A0F6IBE5-F1
#
_entry.id   AF-A0A0F6IBE5-F1
#
_cell.length_a   1.000
_cell.length_b   1.000
_cell.length_c   1.000
_cell.angle_alpha   90.00
_cell.angle_beta   90.00
_cell.angle_gamma   90.00
#
_symmetry.space_group_name_H-M   'P 1'
#
loop_
_entity.id
_entity.type
_entity.pdbx_description
1 polymer ?
#
loop_
_entity_poly.entity_id
_entity_poly.type
_entity_poly.pdbx_seq_one_letter_code
_entity_poly.pdbx_strand_id
1 'polypeptide(L)'
;MNIGIDDELNSLLRIIIKESNDHNYWADRESCDLFQTARYCGGYDSIENAFTFSYYDIKNIEWWFQITLDEIDKILSGEIQQIKIRQPD
;
A
#
# COMPACT_ATOMS: atom_id res chain seq x y z
N MET A 1 -12.62 0.68 -8.85
CA MET A 1 -11.75 0.69 -10.06
C MET A 1 -10.56 -0.21 -9.78
N ASN A 2 -9.84 -0.68 -10.79
CA ASN A 2 -8.57 -1.38 -10.58
C ASN A 2 -7.44 -0.57 -11.20
N ILE A 3 -6.27 -0.56 -10.56
CA ILE A 3 -5.04 -0.03 -11.13
C ILE A 3 -4.00 -1.13 -11.23
N GLY A 4 -3.15 -1.04 -12.25
CA GLY A 4 -1.96 -1.89 -12.34
C GLY A 4 -0.94 -1.53 -11.27
N ILE A 5 -0.06 -2.47 -10.97
CA ILE A 5 1.11 -2.22 -10.13
C ILE A 5 2.15 -1.50 -10.97
N ASP A 6 2.36 -0.21 -10.73
CA ASP A 6 3.42 0.56 -11.37
C ASP A 6 4.75 0.47 -10.61
N ASP A 7 5.80 1.05 -11.18
CA ASP A 7 7.15 0.99 -10.62
C ASP A 7 7.26 1.67 -9.25
N GLU A 8 6.43 2.70 -9.00
CA GLU A 8 6.42 3.46 -7.75
C GLU A 8 5.81 2.61 -6.63
N LEU A 9 4.64 2.03 -6.87
CA LEU A 9 4.01 1.09 -5.94
C LEU A 9 4.89 -0.16 -5.73
N ASN A 10 5.47 -0.72 -6.81
CA ASN A 10 6.36 -1.88 -6.70
C ASN A 10 7.57 -1.58 -5.79
N SER A 11 8.18 -0.42 -5.97
CA SER A 11 9.33 0.02 -5.16
C SER A 11 8.94 0.21 -3.69
N LEU A 12 7.79 0.83 -3.44
CA LEU A 12 7.23 1.02 -2.10
C LEU A 12 6.99 -0.32 -1.38
N LEU A 13 6.35 -1.26 -2.06
CA LEU A 13 6.07 -2.60 -1.52
C LEU A 13 7.34 -3.38 -1.19
N ARG A 14 8.40 -3.23 -1.99
CA ARG A 14 9.71 -3.83 -1.70
C ARG A 14 10.37 -3.22 -0.46
N ILE A 15 10.18 -1.92 -0.21
CA ILE A 15 10.69 -1.27 1.00
C ILE A 15 10.00 -1.85 2.23
N ILE A 16 8.66 -1.98 2.19
CA ILE A 16 7.87 -2.56 3.27
C ILE A 16 8.37 -3.98 3.60
N ILE A 17 8.39 -4.90 2.65
CA ILE A 17 8.80 -6.28 2.94
C ILE A 17 10.27 -6.39 3.35
N LYS A 18 11.14 -5.53 2.82
CA LYS A 18 12.56 -5.50 3.23
C LYS A 18 12.72 -5.04 4.67
N GLU A 19 11.88 -4.12 5.13
CA GLU A 19 11.90 -3.61 6.49
C GLU A 19 11.36 -4.67 7.47
N SER A 20 10.18 -5.25 7.20
CA SER A 20 9.63 -6.36 7.98
C SER A 20 8.43 -7.03 7.32
N ASN A 21 8.28 -8.33 7.53
CA ASN A 21 7.08 -9.11 7.20
C ASN A 21 6.31 -9.55 8.47
N ASP A 22 6.36 -8.74 9.53
CA ASP A 22 5.73 -9.03 10.83
C ASP A 22 4.70 -7.95 11.17
N HIS A 23 3.45 -8.36 11.39
CA HIS A 23 2.37 -7.46 11.80
C HIS A 23 2.67 -6.70 13.10
N ASN A 24 3.32 -7.34 14.09
CA ASN A 24 3.63 -6.68 15.37
C ASN A 24 4.67 -5.58 15.17
N TYR A 25 5.64 -5.80 14.28
CA TYR A 25 6.66 -4.80 13.95
C TYR A 25 6.03 -3.50 13.42
N TRP A 26 5.03 -3.66 12.54
CA TRP A 26 4.31 -2.55 11.93
C TRP A 26 3.29 -1.92 12.86
N ALA A 27 2.63 -2.71 13.70
CA ALA A 27 1.73 -2.19 14.74
C ALA A 27 2.46 -1.26 15.72
N ASP A 28 3.69 -1.60 16.13
CA ASP A 28 4.53 -0.75 16.98
C ASP A 28 4.95 0.58 16.30
N ARG A 29 4.80 0.67 14.97
CA ARG A 29 5.19 1.81 14.11
C ARG A 29 3.99 2.37 13.35
N GLU A 30 2.79 2.12 13.85
CA GLU A 30 1.54 2.59 13.26
C GLU A 30 1.59 4.10 12.99
N SER A 31 1.31 4.45 11.75
CA SER A 31 1.27 5.81 11.25
C SER A 31 0.45 5.81 9.97
N CYS A 32 -0.36 6.84 9.79
CA CYS A 32 -1.21 7.00 8.61
C CYS A 32 -0.45 7.52 7.38
N ASP A 33 0.80 7.96 7.55
CA ASP A 33 1.56 8.69 6.55
C ASP A 33 3.06 8.34 6.54
N LEU A 34 3.42 7.16 7.07
CA LEU A 34 4.79 6.66 7.18
C LEU A 34 5.52 6.62 5.83
N PHE A 35 4.79 6.38 4.76
CA PHE A 35 5.29 6.36 3.40
C PHE A 35 4.66 7.46 2.57
N GLN A 36 5.51 8.32 2.00
CA GLN A 36 5.10 9.42 1.14
C GLN A 36 5.98 9.44 -0.10
N THR A 37 5.34 9.28 -1.26
CA THR A 37 5.97 9.26 -2.58
C THR A 37 5.26 10.28 -3.48
N ALA A 38 5.53 10.27 -4.78
CA ALA A 38 4.96 11.26 -5.69
C ALA A 38 3.43 11.08 -5.84
N ARG A 39 2.94 9.84 -5.85
CA ARG A 39 1.52 9.51 -6.04
C ARG A 39 0.90 8.73 -4.90
N TYR A 40 1.70 8.17 -3.99
CA TYR A 40 1.19 7.36 -2.87
C TYR A 40 1.55 7.97 -1.53
N CYS A 41 0.57 8.02 -0.63
CA CYS A 41 0.73 8.42 0.77
C CYS A 41 -0.02 7.41 1.65
N GLY A 42 0.60 6.90 2.70
CA GLY A 42 -0.06 5.95 3.58
C GLY A 42 0.85 5.32 4.60
N GLY A 43 0.32 4.35 5.33
CA GLY A 43 1.07 3.59 6.32
C GLY A 43 0.25 2.42 6.85
N TYR A 44 0.66 1.89 8.00
CA TYR A 44 0.07 0.67 8.54
C TYR A 44 -1.03 0.99 9.54
N ASP A 45 -2.19 0.35 9.37
CA ASP A 45 -3.30 0.37 10.32
C ASP A 45 -3.31 -0.94 11.11
N SER A 46 -3.09 -0.84 12.42
CA SER A 46 -2.97 -2.01 13.30
C SER A 46 -4.32 -2.68 13.59
N ILE A 47 -5.43 -1.96 13.44
CA ILE A 47 -6.78 -2.47 13.63
C ILE A 47 -7.19 -3.31 12.41
N GLU A 48 -6.85 -2.84 11.22
CA GLU A 48 -7.16 -3.51 9.95
C GLU A 48 -6.11 -4.56 9.54
N ASN A 49 -4.95 -4.59 10.20
CA ASN A 49 -3.79 -5.43 9.85
C ASN A 49 -3.35 -5.27 8.39
N ALA A 50 -3.41 -4.04 7.89
CA ALA A 50 -3.15 -3.74 6.49
C ALA A 50 -2.43 -2.40 6.34
N PHE A 51 -1.73 -2.23 5.23
CA PHE A 51 -1.28 -0.92 4.80
C PHE A 51 -2.40 -0.20 4.07
N THR A 52 -2.77 0.97 4.56
CA THR A 52 -3.80 1.83 3.98
C THR A 52 -3.12 2.98 3.24
N PHE A 53 -3.48 3.16 1.97
CA PHE A 53 -2.86 4.14 1.09
C PHE A 53 -3.88 5.00 0.36
N SER A 54 -3.58 6.29 0.29
CA SER A 54 -4.07 7.22 -0.71
C SER A 54 -3.20 7.15 -1.97
N TYR A 55 -3.84 7.04 -3.13
CA TYR A 55 -3.26 7.15 -4.46
C TYR A 55 -3.85 8.35 -5.20
N TYR A 56 -2.99 9.22 -5.72
CA TYR A 56 -3.39 10.38 -6.52
C TYR A 56 -3.16 10.10 -8.01
N ASP A 57 -4.24 10.09 -8.77
CA ASP A 57 -4.16 9.87 -10.22
C ASP A 57 -3.63 11.12 -10.96
N ILE A 58 -3.50 11.01 -12.29
CA ILE A 58 -3.00 12.12 -13.14
C ILE A 58 -3.87 13.40 -13.10
N LYS A 59 -5.11 13.31 -12.62
CA LYS A 59 -6.02 14.44 -12.42
C LYS A 59 -6.00 14.92 -10.96
N ASN A 60 -5.09 14.40 -10.14
CA ASN A 60 -4.98 14.65 -8.72
C ASN A 60 -6.24 14.25 -7.94
N ILE A 61 -6.98 13.25 -8.44
CA ILE A 61 -8.10 12.66 -7.72
C ILE A 61 -7.55 11.60 -6.78
N GLU A 62 -7.97 11.67 -5.53
CA GLU A 62 -7.60 10.71 -4.49
C GLU A 62 -8.42 9.42 -4.59
N TRP A 63 -7.73 8.31 -4.41
CA TRP A 63 -8.29 6.96 -4.36
C TRP A 63 -7.68 6.21 -3.19
N TRP A 64 -8.49 5.40 -2.50
CA TRP A 64 -8.05 4.60 -1.36
C TRP A 64 -7.95 3.13 -1.71
N PHE A 65 -6.96 2.47 -1.13
CA PHE A 65 -6.82 1.01 -1.12
C PHE A 65 -6.08 0.53 0.12
N GLN A 66 -6.22 -0.78 0.37
CA GLN A 66 -5.55 -1.50 1.43
C GLN A 66 -4.79 -2.68 0.84
N ILE A 67 -3.63 -2.99 1.41
CA ILE A 67 -2.84 -4.17 1.06
C ILE A 67 -2.31 -4.82 2.35
N THR A 68 -2.62 -6.09 2.55
CA THR A 68 -2.06 -6.90 3.63
C THR A 68 -0.65 -7.39 3.30
N LEU A 69 0.16 -7.73 4.30
CA LEU A 69 1.50 -8.30 4.09
C LEU A 69 1.49 -9.52 3.14
N ASP A 70 0.52 -10.43 3.30
CA ASP A 70 0.32 -11.60 2.42
C ASP A 70 0.05 -11.21 0.96
N GLU A 71 -0.71 -10.14 0.72
CA GLU A 71 -0.96 -9.64 -0.62
C GLU A 71 0.27 -8.98 -1.23
N ILE A 72 1.13 -8.36 -0.41
CA ILE A 72 2.39 -7.79 -0.90
C ILE A 72 3.27 -8.90 -1.50
N ASP A 73 3.41 -10.05 -0.84
CA ASP A 73 4.18 -11.17 -1.36
C ASP A 73 3.61 -11.70 -2.70
N LYS A 74 2.29 -11.74 -2.84
CA LYS A 74 1.60 -12.11 -4.09
C LYS A 74 1.78 -11.08 -5.20
N ILE A 75 1.84 -9.79 -4.85
CA ILE A 75 2.13 -8.71 -5.80
C ILE A 75 3.58 -8.81 -6.28
N LEU A 76 4.53 -8.96 -5.36
CA LEU A 76 5.96 -8.99 -5.68
C LEU A 76 6.37 -10.25 -6.45
N SER A 77 5.64 -11.35 -6.30
CA SER A 77 5.80 -12.57 -7.11
C SER A 77 5.08 -12.52 -8.46
N GLY A 78 4.21 -11.53 -8.70
CA GLY A 78 3.48 -11.34 -9.94
C GLY A 78 2.16 -12.11 -10.06
N GLU A 79 1.71 -12.76 -8.99
CA GLU A 79 0.39 -13.41 -8.90
C GLU A 79 -0.74 -12.37 -8.91
N ILE A 80 -0.56 -11.25 -8.20
CA ILE A 80 -1.45 -10.10 -8.23
C ILE A 80 -0.82 -8.99 -9.07
N GLN A 81 -1.48 -8.62 -10.16
CA GLN A 81 -0.99 -7.58 -11.09
C GLN A 81 -1.83 -6.31 -11.06
N GLN A 82 -2.95 -6.33 -10.33
CA GLN A 82 -3.86 -5.21 -10.18
C GLN A 82 -4.44 -5.19 -8.77
N ILE A 83 -4.64 -3.98 -8.25
CA ILE A 83 -5.30 -3.77 -6.95
C ILE A 83 -6.61 -3.00 -7.14
N LYS A 84 -7.58 -3.33 -6.30
CA LYS A 84 -8.86 -2.63 -6.27
C LYS A 84 -8.71 -1.35 -5.46
N ILE A 85 -9.13 -0.25 -6.07
CA ILE A 85 -9.18 1.08 -5.46
C ILE A 85 -10.62 1.58 -5.40
N ARG A 86 -10.92 2.41 -4.40
CA ARG A 86 -12.21 3.06 -4.18
C ARG A 86 -12.03 4.56 -3.98
N GLN A 87 -13.11 5.32 -4.13
CA GLN A 87 -13.07 6.73 -3.71
C GLN A 87 -13.05 6.79 -2.17
N PRO A 88 -12.42 7.83 -1.59
CA PRO A 88 -12.61 8.17 -0.18
C PRO A 88 -14.10 8.38 0.10
N ASP A 89 -14.56 8.01 1.30
CA ASP A 89 -15.95 8.21 1.72
C ASP A 89 -16.26 9.68 2.05
#